data_AF-A0A3S1HDQ6-F1
#
_entry.id   AF-A0A3S1HDQ6-F1
#
_cell.length_a   1.000
_cell.length_b   1.000
_cell.length_c   1.000
_cell.angle_alpha   90.00
_cell.angle_beta   90.00
_cell.angle_gamma   90.00
#
_symmetry.space_group_name_H-M   'P 1'
#
loop_
_entity.id
_entity.type
_entity.pdbx_description
1 polymer ?
#
loop_
_entity_poly.entity_id
_entity_poly.type
_entity_poly.pdbx_seq_one_letter_code
_entity_poly.pdbx_strand_id
1 'polypeptide(L)'
;MAQDSQTLHGDGISATIVAQGAELIALQDAHGFEFLWQAGPEWRRHSPVLFPIVGRLAGDHLRHRGRTYPMTQHGFARDKPFAWAQKGPRSCTLVLTDDADTRARYPFAFRLEVTYTLVRQQLDVTFDITNT
;
A
#
# COMPACT_ATOMS: atom_id res chain seq x y z
N MET A 1 -4.45 7.34 -19.47
CA MET A 1 -5.60 6.91 -18.64
C MET A 1 -5.36 7.44 -17.25
N ALA A 2 -6.35 8.06 -16.61
CA ALA A 2 -6.17 8.55 -15.24
C ALA A 2 -5.99 7.36 -14.28
N GLN A 3 -5.05 7.46 -13.35
CA GLN A 3 -4.80 6.42 -12.34
C GLN A 3 -5.95 6.46 -11.31
N ASP A 4 -6.54 5.30 -11.00
CA ASP A 4 -7.60 5.21 -9.98
C ASP A 4 -7.04 5.65 -8.62
N SER A 5 -7.59 6.74 -8.10
CA SER A 5 -7.03 7.48 -6.98
C SER A 5 -8.12 8.13 -6.12
N GLN A 6 -7.69 8.56 -4.92
CA GLN A 6 -8.46 9.36 -3.98
C GLN A 6 -7.55 10.43 -3.38
N THR A 7 -7.97 11.69 -3.46
CA THR A 7 -7.33 12.78 -2.71
C THR A 7 -8.17 13.11 -1.48
N LEU A 8 -7.53 13.04 -0.32
CA LEU A 8 -8.07 13.47 0.96
C LEU A 8 -7.69 14.95 1.18
N HIS A 9 -8.57 15.70 1.83
CA HIS A 9 -8.34 17.10 2.21
C HIS A 9 -8.75 17.32 3.66
N GLY A 10 -7.89 17.95 4.44
CA GLY A 10 -8.19 18.28 5.83
C GLY A 10 -7.13 19.17 6.44
N ASP A 11 -7.58 20.19 7.19
CA ASP A 11 -6.75 20.99 8.08
C ASP A 11 -5.49 21.58 7.40
N GLY A 12 -5.62 22.00 6.13
CA GLY A 12 -4.52 22.58 5.35
C GLY A 12 -3.55 21.56 4.75
N ILE A 13 -3.91 20.27 4.73
CA ILE A 13 -3.13 19.20 4.12
C ILE A 13 -3.98 18.48 3.07
N SER A 14 -3.35 18.04 1.99
CA SER A 14 -3.92 17.08 1.04
C SER A 14 -3.06 15.84 0.90
N ALA A 15 -3.69 14.69 0.71
CA ALA A 15 -3.01 13.40 0.54
C ALA A 15 -3.63 12.64 -0.62
N THR A 16 -2.85 12.25 -1.63
CA THR A 16 -3.35 11.49 -2.80
C THR A 16 -2.86 10.05 -2.74
N ILE A 17 -3.81 9.12 -2.72
CA ILE A 17 -3.58 7.68 -2.67
C ILE A 17 -4.06 7.06 -3.99
N VAL A 18 -3.29 6.13 -4.55
CA VAL A 18 -3.68 5.35 -5.73
C VAL A 18 -4.06 3.92 -5.36
N ALA A 19 -5.00 3.34 -6.09
CA ALA A 19 -5.45 1.97 -5.85
C ALA A 19 -4.32 0.94 -6.07
N GLN A 20 -3.38 1.23 -6.96
CA GLN A 20 -2.20 0.39 -7.19
C GLN A 20 -1.30 0.39 -5.96
N GLY A 21 -1.17 -0.76 -5.30
CA GLY A 21 -0.35 -0.92 -4.11
C GLY A 21 -0.84 -0.17 -2.87
N ALA A 22 -2.04 0.41 -2.92
CA ALA A 22 -2.53 1.39 -1.95
C ALA A 22 -1.50 2.51 -1.67
N GLU A 23 -0.74 2.94 -2.68
CA GLU A 23 0.41 3.82 -2.48
C GLU A 23 -0.03 5.28 -2.27
N LEU A 24 0.52 5.94 -1.25
CA LEU A 24 0.42 7.39 -1.10
C LEU A 24 1.46 8.05 -2.03
N ILE A 25 0.98 8.83 -3.01
CA ILE A 25 1.82 9.40 -4.07
C ILE A 25 2.04 10.91 -3.94
N ALA A 26 1.22 11.60 -3.16
CA ALA A 26 1.40 13.01 -2.85
C ALA A 26 0.93 13.32 -1.44
N LEU A 27 1.65 14.18 -0.73
CA LEU A 27 1.27 14.74 0.56
C LEU A 27 1.71 16.21 0.56
N GLN A 28 0.75 17.13 0.59
CA GLN A 28 1.03 18.56 0.39
C GLN A 28 0.44 19.42 1.49
N ASP A 29 1.11 20.50 1.84
CA ASP A 29 0.53 21.56 2.68
C ASP A 29 -0.35 22.52 1.86
N ALA A 30 -0.96 23.49 2.55
CA ALA A 30 -1.82 24.50 1.95
C ALA A 30 -1.08 25.47 1.02
N HIS A 31 0.25 25.50 1.06
CA HIS A 31 1.11 26.32 0.22
C HIS A 31 1.64 25.56 -1.00
N GLY A 32 1.31 24.27 -1.12
CA GLY A 32 1.75 23.41 -2.22
C GLY A 32 3.15 22.82 -2.02
N PHE A 33 3.71 22.87 -0.81
CA PHE A 33 4.94 22.16 -0.50
C PHE A 33 4.67 20.65 -0.51
N GLU A 34 5.41 19.91 -1.34
CA GLU A 34 5.30 18.46 -1.45
C GLU A 34 6.26 17.77 -0.47
N PHE A 35 5.70 16.97 0.44
CA PHE A 35 6.44 16.23 1.45
C PHE A 35 7.04 14.92 0.92
N LEU A 36 6.46 14.33 -0.13
CA LEU A 36 6.92 13.05 -0.66
C LEU A 36 7.89 13.18 -1.83
N TRP A 37 8.81 12.23 -1.91
CA TRP A 37 9.60 11.99 -3.10
C TRP A 37 8.71 11.61 -4.30
N GLN A 38 8.97 12.25 -5.45
CA GLN A 38 8.12 12.20 -6.65
C GLN A 38 8.53 11.10 -7.65
N ALA A 39 9.01 9.96 -7.16
CA ALA A 39 9.31 8.77 -7.95
C ALA A 39 10.23 8.98 -9.17
N GLY A 40 11.29 9.78 -9.02
CA GLY A 40 12.29 10.05 -10.06
C GLY A 40 13.10 8.83 -10.53
N PRO A 41 14.01 8.98 -11.50
CA PRO A 41 14.75 7.88 -12.10
C PRO A 41 15.63 7.09 -11.11
N GLU A 42 16.08 7.74 -10.03
CA GLU A 42 16.89 7.16 -8.95
C GLU A 42 16.08 6.17 -8.12
N TRP A 43 14.79 6.44 -7.93
CA TRP A 43 13.87 5.56 -7.21
C TRP A 43 12.43 5.79 -7.67
N ARG A 44 11.87 4.81 -8.39
CA ARG A 44 10.59 4.96 -9.14
C ARG A 44 9.33 4.72 -8.30
N ARG A 45 9.36 4.96 -7.00
CA ARG A 45 8.22 4.75 -6.07
C ARG A 45 8.14 5.92 -5.09
N HIS A 46 7.00 6.09 -4.43
CA HIS A 46 6.74 7.17 -3.48
C HIS A 46 6.76 6.64 -2.05
N SER A 47 5.84 5.71 -1.72
CA SER A 47 5.65 5.16 -0.37
C SER A 47 5.07 3.73 -0.41
N PRO A 48 5.84 2.75 -0.92
CA PRO A 48 5.30 1.41 -1.19
C PRO A 48 4.88 0.67 0.09
N VAL A 49 3.72 0.01 0.04
CA VAL A 49 3.27 -0.95 1.07
C VAL A 49 4.06 -2.26 0.97
N LEU A 50 4.66 -2.69 2.09
CA LEU A 50 5.53 -3.87 2.16
C LEU A 50 4.78 -5.02 2.85
N PHE A 51 4.30 -5.98 2.07
CA PHE A 51 3.59 -7.16 2.57
C PHE A 51 3.69 -8.30 1.55
N PRO A 52 3.88 -9.57 1.98
CA PRO A 52 3.84 -10.07 3.37
C PRO A 52 5.19 -10.09 4.09
N ILE A 53 6.24 -9.48 3.51
CA ILE A 53 7.56 -9.42 4.13
C ILE A 53 8.15 -8.01 4.03
N VAL A 54 9.11 -7.72 4.91
CA VAL A 54 9.97 -6.54 4.84
C VAL A 54 11.39 -7.00 4.47
N GLY A 55 12.04 -6.28 3.56
CA GLY A 55 13.38 -6.63 3.08
C GLY A 55 13.37 -7.78 2.08
N ARG A 56 14.47 -8.54 2.02
CA ARG A 56 14.66 -9.64 1.06
C ARG A 56 14.92 -10.94 1.83
N LEU A 57 14.31 -12.03 1.38
CA LEU A 57 14.60 -13.36 1.93
C LEU A 57 15.87 -13.94 1.29
N ALA A 58 16.56 -14.80 2.03
CA ALA A 58 17.69 -15.55 1.49
C ALA A 58 17.24 -16.40 0.29
N GLY A 59 17.87 -16.18 -0.86
CA GLY A 59 17.52 -16.86 -2.11
C GLY A 59 16.12 -16.54 -2.64
N ASP A 60 15.47 -15.46 -2.20
CA ASP A 60 14.11 -15.06 -2.64
C ASP A 60 13.04 -16.13 -2.40
N HIS A 61 13.18 -16.86 -1.29
CA HIS A 61 12.31 -18.00 -0.96
C HIS A 61 11.78 -17.98 0.46
N LEU A 62 10.47 -18.15 0.60
CA LEU A 62 9.79 -18.51 1.84
C LEU A 62 9.71 -20.03 1.94
N ARG A 63 10.06 -20.61 3.09
CA ARG A 63 9.86 -22.03 3.39
C ARG A 63 8.76 -22.20 4.41
N HIS A 64 7.75 -23.00 4.08
CA HIS A 64 6.64 -23.30 4.99
C HIS A 64 6.15 -24.74 4.78
N ARG A 65 6.04 -25.51 5.87
CA ARG A 65 5.56 -26.91 5.87
C ARG A 65 6.22 -27.78 4.79
N GLY A 66 7.55 -27.71 4.68
CA GLY A 66 8.34 -28.49 3.72
C GLY A 66 8.23 -28.04 2.26
N ARG A 67 7.48 -26.97 1.98
CA ARG A 67 7.34 -26.36 0.65
C ARG A 67 8.09 -25.04 0.55
N THR A 68 8.52 -24.72 -0.66
CA THR A 68 9.22 -23.48 -0.99
C THR A 68 8.33 -22.63 -1.89
N TYR A 69 8.28 -21.33 -1.59
CA TYR A 69 7.47 -20.35 -2.32
C TYR A 69 8.37 -19.19 -2.78
N PRO A 70 8.29 -18.76 -4.04
CA PRO A 70 9.05 -17.60 -4.52
C PRO A 70 8.52 -16.32 -3.90
N MET A 71 9.41 -15.48 -3.38
CA MET A 71 9.07 -14.23 -2.71
C MET A 71 10.06 -13.14 -3.06
N THR A 72 9.59 -12.13 -3.79
CA THR A 72 10.39 -10.95 -4.15
C THR A 72 10.63 -10.06 -2.93
N GLN A 73 11.68 -9.23 -3.00
CA GLN A 73 11.96 -8.21 -1.99
C GLN A 73 10.69 -7.40 -1.67
N HIS A 74 10.43 -7.14 -0.40
CA HIS A 74 9.28 -6.41 0.16
C HIS A 74 7.90 -7.03 -0.16
N GLY A 75 7.87 -8.28 -0.60
CA GLY A 75 6.63 -8.97 -0.94
C GLY A 75 6.00 -8.47 -2.24
N PHE A 76 4.68 -8.54 -2.31
CA PHE A 76 3.89 -8.33 -3.54
C PHE A 76 2.83 -7.24 -3.42
N ALA A 77 2.49 -6.74 -2.22
CA ALA A 77 1.37 -5.81 -2.05
C ALA A 77 1.50 -4.56 -2.93
N ARG A 78 2.67 -3.90 -2.94
CA ARG A 78 2.94 -2.73 -3.79
C ARG A 78 2.74 -2.95 -5.30
N ASP A 79 2.70 -4.20 -5.77
CA ASP A 79 2.58 -4.57 -7.18
C ASP A 79 1.16 -5.05 -7.54
N LYS A 80 0.24 -5.08 -6.57
CA LYS A 80 -1.16 -5.51 -6.76
C LYS A 80 -2.13 -4.32 -6.69
N PRO A 81 -3.23 -4.32 -7.47
CA PRO A 81 -4.32 -3.38 -7.27
C PRO A 81 -5.09 -3.74 -5.99
N PHE A 82 -5.39 -2.73 -5.17
CA PHE A 82 -6.30 -2.85 -4.05
C PHE A 82 -7.70 -2.37 -4.46
N ALA A 83 -8.74 -2.94 -3.85
CA ALA A 83 -10.11 -2.48 -4.00
C ALA A 83 -10.44 -1.40 -2.96
N TRP A 84 -11.16 -0.35 -3.35
CA TRP A 84 -11.68 0.63 -2.40
C TRP A 84 -12.81 0.00 -1.55
N ALA A 85 -12.63 -0.09 -0.24
CA ALA A 85 -13.71 -0.41 0.69
C ALA A 85 -14.44 0.84 1.17
N GLN A 86 -13.71 1.96 1.31
CA GLN A 86 -14.29 3.25 1.67
C GLN A 86 -13.57 4.38 0.93
N LYS A 87 -14.32 5.35 0.42
CA LYS A 87 -13.80 6.62 -0.08
C LYS A 87 -14.53 7.76 0.61
N GLY A 88 -13.79 8.73 1.12
CA GLY A 88 -14.33 9.91 1.77
C GLY A 88 -13.37 11.09 1.66
N PRO A 89 -13.82 12.29 2.06
CA PRO A 89 -13.02 13.51 1.92
C PRO A 89 -11.82 13.56 2.87
N ARG A 90 -11.90 12.93 4.05
CA ARG A 90 -10.85 12.92 5.07
C ARG A 90 -10.26 11.54 5.35
N SER A 91 -10.87 10.48 4.83
CA SER A 91 -10.41 9.11 5.05
C SER A 91 -10.78 8.21 3.89
N CYS A 92 -9.93 7.24 3.59
CA CYS A 92 -10.21 6.14 2.68
C CYS A 92 -9.60 4.83 3.18
N THR A 93 -10.20 3.72 2.78
CA THR A 93 -9.73 2.37 3.10
C THR A 93 -9.65 1.55 1.82
N LEU A 94 -8.51 0.91 1.62
CA LEU A 94 -8.24 0.01 0.50
C LEU A 94 -7.99 -1.41 1.00
N VAL A 95 -8.37 -2.41 0.22
CA VAL A 95 -8.31 -3.82 0.61
C VAL A 95 -7.60 -4.65 -0.45
N LEU A 96 -6.69 -5.50 -0.02
CA LEU A 96 -6.13 -6.59 -0.80
C LEU A 96 -6.48 -7.92 -0.12
N THR A 97 -7.10 -8.82 -0.87
CA THR A 97 -7.34 -10.21 -0.44
C THR A 97 -6.47 -11.16 -1.24
N ASP A 98 -6.25 -12.35 -0.70
CA ASP A 98 -5.54 -13.38 -1.43
C ASP A 98 -6.31 -13.85 -2.68
N ASP A 99 -5.52 -14.28 -3.66
CA ASP A 99 -5.91 -14.78 -4.97
C ASP A 99 -5.00 -15.97 -5.35
N ALA A 100 -5.19 -16.54 -6.54
CA ALA A 100 -4.39 -17.68 -6.97
C ALA A 100 -2.88 -17.35 -7.10
N ASP A 101 -2.50 -16.14 -7.54
CA ASP A 101 -1.10 -15.74 -7.73
C ASP A 101 -0.39 -15.46 -6.39
N THR A 102 -1.07 -14.79 -5.46
CA THR A 102 -0.56 -14.55 -4.11
C THR A 102 -0.45 -15.87 -3.33
N ARG A 103 -1.43 -16.78 -3.43
CA ARG A 103 -1.35 -18.13 -2.81
C ARG A 103 -0.20 -18.98 -3.35
N ALA A 104 0.21 -18.78 -4.60
CA ALA A 104 1.38 -19.45 -5.17
C ALA A 104 2.71 -18.96 -4.55
N ARG A 105 2.73 -17.80 -3.89
CA ARG A 105 3.90 -17.14 -3.29
C ARG A 105 3.85 -17.11 -1.76
N TYR A 106 2.65 -17.10 -1.19
CA TYR A 106 2.37 -16.98 0.22
C TYR A 106 1.13 -17.83 0.56
N PRO A 107 1.31 -19.02 1.16
CA PRO A 107 0.27 -20.04 1.27
C PRO A 107 -0.73 -19.79 2.41
N PHE A 108 -1.13 -18.53 2.60
CA PHE A 108 -2.07 -18.12 3.63
C PHE A 108 -3.18 -17.31 2.99
N ALA A 109 -4.42 -17.55 3.41
CA ALA A 109 -5.51 -16.67 3.09
C ALA A 109 -5.38 -15.41 3.95
N PHE A 110 -5.66 -14.26 3.35
CA PHE A 110 -5.49 -12.98 4.05
C PHE A 110 -6.44 -11.92 3.54
N ARG A 111 -6.70 -10.96 4.41
CA ARG A 111 -7.28 -9.67 4.08
C ARG A 111 -6.42 -8.58 4.71
N LEU A 112 -5.80 -7.77 3.86
CA LEU A 112 -5.01 -6.60 4.24
C LEU A 112 -5.83 -5.35 3.94
N GLU A 113 -6.11 -4.55 4.96
CA GLU A 113 -6.69 -3.22 4.82
C GLU A 113 -5.63 -2.16 5.10
N VAL A 114 -5.63 -1.13 4.26
CA VAL A 114 -4.82 0.08 4.48
C VAL A 114 -5.77 1.26 4.55
N THR A 115 -5.83 1.90 5.71
CA THR A 115 -6.68 3.07 5.95
C THR A 115 -5.81 4.30 6.09
N TYR A 116 -6.12 5.32 5.30
CA TYR A 116 -5.52 6.66 5.37
C TYR A 116 -6.54 7.61 5.99
N THR A 117 -6.14 8.38 7.00
CA THR A 117 -7.03 9.35 7.67
C THR A 117 -6.30 10.66 7.94
N LEU A 118 -6.87 11.78 7.51
CA LEU A 118 -6.40 13.11 7.85
C LEU A 118 -7.10 13.63 9.12
N VAL A 119 -6.31 13.91 10.16
CA VAL A 119 -6.77 14.46 11.43
C VAL A 119 -5.75 15.48 11.95
N ARG A 120 -6.15 16.73 12.19
CA ARG A 120 -5.32 17.75 12.87
C ARG A 120 -3.92 17.93 12.29
N GLN A 121 -3.81 18.19 10.98
CA GLN A 121 -2.53 18.33 10.28
C GLN A 121 -1.63 17.08 10.35
N GLN A 122 -2.22 15.90 10.56
CA GLN A 122 -1.53 14.62 10.57
C GLN A 122 -2.22 13.67 9.57
N LEU A 123 -1.42 12.85 8.91
CA LEU A 123 -1.89 11.70 8.14
C LEU A 123 -1.62 10.42 8.92
N ASP A 124 -2.68 9.79 9.40
CA ASP A 124 -2.63 8.47 10.00
C ASP A 124 -2.74 7.39 8.92
N VAL A 125 -1.89 6.37 9.04
CA VAL A 125 -1.94 5.18 8.18
C VAL A 125 -2.06 3.95 9.08
N THR A 126 -3.18 3.24 8.95
CA THR A 126 -3.47 2.04 9.73
C THR A 126 -3.47 0.82 8.82
N PHE A 127 -2.82 -0.26 9.29
CA PHE A 127 -2.76 -1.55 8.60
C PHE A 127 -3.50 -2.59 9.45
N ASP A 128 -4.61 -3.12 8.93
CA ASP A 128 -5.34 -4.22 9.57
C ASP A 128 -5.17 -5.49 8.73
N ILE A 129 -4.71 -6.56 9.38
CA ILE A 129 -4.40 -7.83 8.72
C ILE A 129 -5.21 -8.93 9.38
N THR A 130 -6.09 -9.57 8.60
CA THR A 130 -6.88 -10.73 9.03
C THR A 130 -6.41 -11.98 8.32
N ASN A 131 -6.18 -13.06 9.07
CA ASN A 131 -6.07 -14.41 8.53
C ASN A 131 -7.49 -14.97 8.38
N THR A 132 -7.90 -15.31 7.16
CA THR A 132 -9.29 -15.64 6.80
C THR A 132 -9.50 -17.12 6.53
#